data_AF-A0A9D9NRF0-F1
#
_entry.id   AF-A0A9D9NRF0-F1
#
_cell.length_a   1.000
_cell.length_b   1.000
_cell.length_c   1.000
_cell.angle_alpha   90.00
_cell.angle_beta   90.00
_cell.angle_gamma   90.00
#
_symmetry.space_group_name_H-M   'P 1'
#
loop_
_entity.id
_entity.type
_entity.pdbx_description
1 polymer ?
#
loop_
_entity_poly.entity_id
_entity_poly.type
_entity_poly.pdbx_seq_one_letter_code
_entity_poly.pdbx_strand_id
1 'polypeptide(L)' 'MTEERKKALFAEIGKYCTDISKLVFGGIILAGLMDWGIDRLALLLSGIAAVTLLAVAGICFSVLSDNKKR' A
#
# COMPACT_ATOMS: atom_id res chain seq x y z
N MET A 1 -2.36 -12.86 -24.11
CA MET A 1 -2.06 -13.15 -22.68
C MET A 1 -3.19 -13.96 -22.11
N THR A 2 -2.92 -15.17 -21.62
CA THR A 2 -3.90 -16.04 -20.95
C THR A 2 -4.41 -15.40 -19.66
N GLU A 3 -5.71 -15.56 -19.37
CA GLU A 3 -6.37 -14.95 -18.20
C GLU A 3 -5.72 -15.38 -16.86
N GLU A 4 -5.19 -16.60 -16.80
CA GLU A 4 -4.38 -17.14 -15.69
C GLU A 4 -3.14 -16.27 -15.38
N ARG A 5 -2.45 -15.80 -16.43
CA ARG A 5 -1.22 -15.02 -16.30
C ARG A 5 -1.49 -13.60 -15.84
N LYS A 6 -2.66 -13.04 -16.20
CA LYS A 6 -3.13 -11.77 -15.66
C LYS A 6 -3.40 -11.92 -14.16
N LYS A 7 -4.14 -12.95 -13.74
CA LYS A 7 -4.44 -13.17 -12.31
C LYS A 7 -3.20 -13.29 -11.44
N ALA A 8 -2.21 -14.05 -11.90
CA ALA A 8 -0.92 -14.17 -11.23
C ALA A 8 -0.23 -12.80 -11.07
N LEU A 9 -0.21 -11.99 -12.14
CA LEU A 9 0.31 -10.62 -12.08
C LEU A 9 -0.45 -9.72 -11.09
N PHE A 10 -1.79 -9.75 -11.08
CA PHE A 10 -2.58 -8.94 -10.14
C PHE A 10 -2.32 -9.34 -8.67
N ALA A 11 -2.19 -10.65 -8.39
CA ALA A 11 -1.88 -11.14 -7.05
C ALA A 11 -0.47 -10.73 -6.59
N GLU A 12 0.49 -10.77 -7.50
CA GLU A 12 1.87 -10.37 -7.26
C GLU A 12 1.98 -8.85 -7.05
N ILE A 13 1.28 -8.05 -7.84
CA ILE A 13 1.18 -6.59 -7.67
C ILE A 13 0.51 -6.24 -6.33
N GLY A 14 -0.54 -6.96 -5.92
CA GLY A 14 -1.18 -6.76 -4.62
C GLY A 14 -0.25 -7.02 -3.44
N LYS A 15 0.59 -8.07 -3.52
CA LYS A 15 1.66 -8.33 -2.54
C LYS A 15 2.70 -7.22 -2.53
N TYR A 16 3.20 -6.81 -3.71
CA TYR A 16 4.16 -5.71 -3.83
C TYR A 16 3.61 -4.40 -3.24
N CYS A 17 2.36 -4.07 -3.53
CA CYS A 17 1.71 -2.86 -3.01
C CYS A 17 1.58 -2.90 -1.48
N THR A 18 1.27 -4.07 -0.92
CA THR A 18 1.22 -4.29 0.54
C THR A 18 2.58 -4.11 1.21
N ASP A 19 3.65 -4.63 0.59
CA ASP A 19 5.02 -4.48 1.12
C ASP A 19 5.51 -3.03 1.02
N ILE A 20 5.20 -2.32 -0.07
CA ILE A 20 5.48 -0.88 -0.18
C ILE A 20 4.73 -0.11 0.92
N SER A 21 3.47 -0.46 1.22
CA SER A 21 2.72 0.21 2.28
C SER A 21 3.39 0.07 3.65
N LYS A 22 3.94 -1.11 3.97
CA LYS A 22 4.73 -1.32 5.19
C LYS A 22 6.04 -0.52 5.18
N LEU A 23 6.70 -0.43 4.02
CA LEU A 23 7.92 0.37 3.86
C LEU A 23 7.65 1.87 4.11
N VAL A 24 6.57 2.40 3.53
CA VAL A 24 6.13 3.79 3.73
C VAL A 24 5.76 4.04 5.19
N PHE A 25 5.10 3.08 5.85
CA PHE A 25 4.79 3.17 7.28
C PHE A 25 6.05 3.33 8.14
N GLY A 26 7.11 2.54 7.86
CA GLY A 26 8.41 2.71 8.50
C GLY A 26 9.05 4.08 8.23
N GLY A 27 8.90 4.60 7.01
CA GLY A 27 9.36 5.94 6.63
C GLY A 27 8.66 7.07 7.41
N ILE A 28 7.34 6.95 7.64
CA ILE A 28 6.57 7.94 8.41
C ILE A 28 7.01 7.95 9.88
N ILE A 29 7.22 6.78 10.49
CA ILE A 29 7.73 6.67 11.86
C ILE A 29 9.10 7.34 11.96
N LEU A 30 10.01 7.04 11.02
CA LEU A 30 11.37 7.59 11.01
C LEU A 30 11.37 9.12 10.80
N ALA A 31 10.57 9.61 9.85
CA ALA A 31 10.42 11.04 9.59
C ALA A 31 9.74 11.79 10.75
N GLY A 32 8.83 11.15 11.47
CA GLY A 32 8.22 11.71 12.69
C GLY A 32 9.18 11.75 13.89
N LEU A 33 10.18 10.86 13.92
CA LEU A 33 11.27 10.90 14.90
C LEU A 33 12.29 12.00 14.58
N MET A 34 12.41 12.36 13.31
CA MET A 34 13.41 13.31 12.84
C MET A 34 12.94 14.75 13.08
N ASP A 35 13.74 15.51 13.84
CA ASP A 35 13.39 16.89 14.21
C ASP A 35 13.79 17.86 13.11
N TRP A 36 12.97 17.93 12.06
CA TRP A 36 13.16 18.83 10.90
C TRP A 36 12.28 20.09 10.97
N GLY A 37 11.65 20.37 12.12
CA GLY A 37 10.69 21.48 12.25
C GLY A 37 9.38 21.25 11.47
N ILE A 38 9.13 20.02 11.04
CA ILE A 38 7.88 19.63 10.36
C ILE A 38 6.83 19.31 11.42
N ASP A 39 5.59 19.74 11.18
CA ASP A 39 4.46 19.40 12.06
C ASP A 39 4.22 17.88 12.08
N ARG A 40 4.61 17.26 13.20
CA ARG A 40 4.58 15.80 13.39
C ARG A 40 3.17 15.25 13.27
N LEU A 41 2.16 16.03 13.68
CA LEU A 41 0.75 15.66 13.61
C LEU A 41 0.27 15.63 12.17
N ALA A 42 0.60 16.66 11.38
CA ALA A 42 0.30 16.70 9.96
C ALA A 42 0.99 15.57 9.18
N LEU A 43 2.25 15.27 9.51
CA LEU A 43 3.03 14.19 8.90
C LEU A 43 2.41 12.81 9.20
N LEU A 44 2.02 12.56 10.46
CA LEU A 44 1.37 11.31 10.86
C LEU A 44 0.01 11.13 10.20
N LEU A 45 -0.83 12.17 10.18
CA LEU A 45 -2.17 12.08 9.58
C LEU A 45 -2.11 11.85 8.07
N SER A 46 -1.32 12.64 7.35
CA SER A 46 -1.16 12.49 5.90
C SER A 46 -0.47 11.17 5.52
N GLY A 47 0.52 10.75 6.31
CA GLY A 47 1.21 9.47 6.14
C GLY A 47 0.30 8.27 6.36
N ILE A 48 -0.46 8.24 7.46
CA ILE A 48 -1.43 7.17 7.74
C ILE A 48 -2.49 7.12 6.64
N ALA A 49 -3.02 8.28 6.21
CA ALA A 49 -3.98 8.33 5.11
C ALA A 49 -3.40 7.72 3.82
N ALA A 50 -2.16 8.07 3.46
CA ALA A 50 -1.48 7.52 2.29
C ALA A 50 -1.25 6.00 2.38
N VAL A 51 -0.76 5.50 3.52
CA VAL A 51 -0.56 4.06 3.76
C VAL A 51 -1.89 3.30 3.69
N THR A 52 -2.95 3.86 4.26
CA THR A 52 -4.28 3.23 4.26
C THR A 52 -4.84 3.17 2.84
N LEU A 53 -4.74 4.26 2.06
CA LEU A 53 -5.16 4.28 0.66
C LEU A 53 -4.37 3.28 -0.19
N LEU A 54 -3.05 3.22 -0.01
CA LEU A 54 -2.18 2.31 -0.77
C LEU A 54 -2.46 0.84 -0.40
N ALA A 55 -2.68 0.55 0.89
CA ALA A 55 -3.05 -0.78 1.35
C ALA A 55 -4.43 -1.21 0.82
N VAL A 56 -5.43 -0.32 0.89
CA VAL A 56 -6.78 -0.59 0.35
C VAL A 56 -6.73 -0.78 -1.16
N ALA A 57 -5.96 0.02 -1.90
CA ALA A 57 -5.77 -0.16 -3.33
C ALA A 57 -5.09 -1.50 -3.65
N GLY A 58 -4.04 -1.88 -2.92
CA GLY A 58 -3.35 -3.16 -3.07
C GLY A 58 -4.24 -4.36 -2.78
N ILE A 59 -5.03 -4.30 -1.70
CA ILE A 59 -5.99 -5.35 -1.33
C ILE A 59 -7.14 -5.41 -2.34
N CYS A 60 -7.69 -4.27 -2.77
CA CYS A 60 -8.75 -4.21 -3.78
C CYS A 60 -8.28 -4.82 -5.11
N PHE A 61 -7.06 -4.52 -5.54
CA PHE A 61 -6.45 -5.10 -6.74
C PHE A 61 -6.27 -6.62 -6.63
N SER A 62 -5.87 -7.08 -5.44
CA SER A 62 -5.74 -8.51 -5.13
C SER A 62 -7.10 -9.23 -5.10
N VAL A 63 -8.12 -8.63 -4.47
CA VAL A 63 -9.48 -9.17 -4.35
C VAL A 63 -10.24 -9.15 -5.67
N LEU A 64 -10.03 -8.14 -6.52
CA LEU A 64 -10.62 -8.06 -7.86
C LEU A 64 -10.03 -9.14 -8.79
N SER A 65 -8.77 -9.52 -8.57
CA SER A 65 -8.17 -10.69 -9.23
C SER A 65 -8.87 -12.01 -8.85
N ASP A 66 -9.27 -12.12 -7.58
CA ASP A 66 -9.91 -13.32 -7.04
C ASP A 66 -11.39 -13.43 -7.44
N ASN A 67 -12.14 -12.32 -7.47
CA ASN A 67 -13.58 -12.29 -7.78
C ASN A 67 -13.96 -12.71 -9.21
N LYS A 68 -13.04 -12.70 -10.17
CA LYS A 68 -13.29 -13.24 -11.54
C LYS A 68 -13.23 -14.78 -11.57
N LYS A 69 -13.59 -15.45 -10.48
CA LYS A 69 -13.63 -16.91 -10.32
C LYS A 69 -15.06 -17.44 -10.12
N ARG A 70 -16.07 -16.56 -10.11
CA ARG A 70 -17.46 -16.95 -10.38
C ARG A 70 -17.85 -16.57 -11.79
#